data_AF-A0A1J5V4Y3-F1
#
_entry.id   AF-A0A1J5V4Y3-F1
#
_cell.length_a   1.000
_cell.length_b   1.000
_cell.length_c   1.000
_cell.angle_alpha   90.00
_cell.angle_beta   90.00
_cell.angle_gamma   90.00
#
_symmetry.space_group_name_H-M   'P 1'
#
loop_
_entity.id
_entity.type
_entity.pdbx_description
1 polymer ?
#
loop_
_entity_poly.entity_id
_entity_poly.type
_entity_poly.pdbx_seq_one_letter_code
_entity_poly.pdbx_strand_id
1 'polypeptide(L)'
;MGPNTEQLKILDHAAIEILKTYPALIMNENESYGRASEEQFAYLAVVTNIRNGVRGLRIEYAPFSQIPQQRINELLEELDLLGSKTFNELNRTHWAVKNVNLIHELTNAKIGVFMTTPAGGQP
;
A
#
# COMPACT_ATOMS: atom_id res chain seq x y z
N MET A 1 -6.27 3.64 -17.53
CA MET A 1 -5.76 4.55 -16.48
C MET A 1 -6.98 5.15 -15.79
N GLY A 2 -7.06 5.07 -14.47
CA GLY A 2 -8.06 5.84 -13.72
C GLY A 2 -7.81 7.35 -13.92
N PRO A 3 -8.82 8.20 -13.74
CA PRO A 3 -8.75 9.62 -14.12
C PRO A 3 -7.67 10.43 -13.41
N ASN A 4 -7.09 9.93 -12.31
CA ASN A 4 -6.17 10.69 -11.46
C ASN A 4 -4.68 10.30 -11.59
N THR A 5 -4.32 9.21 -12.28
CA THR A 5 -2.95 8.65 -12.20
C THR A 5 -1.88 9.59 -12.76
N GLU A 6 -2.18 10.36 -13.81
CA GLU A 6 -1.21 11.30 -14.40
C GLU A 6 -0.94 12.52 -13.52
N GLN A 7 -1.96 13.03 -12.82
CA GLN A 7 -1.81 14.16 -11.89
C GLN A 7 -0.90 13.79 -10.71
N LEU A 8 -1.01 12.56 -10.22
CA LEU A 8 -0.23 12.10 -9.05
C LEU A 8 1.27 11.93 -9.34
N LYS A 9 1.66 11.78 -10.61
CA LYS A 9 3.08 11.63 -11.01
C LYS A 9 3.90 12.89 -10.76
N ILE A 10 3.27 14.06 -10.79
CA ILE A 10 3.95 15.36 -10.67
C ILE A 10 4.43 15.58 -9.21
N LEU A 11 3.79 14.91 -8.24
CA LEU A 11 4.11 15.04 -6.81
C LEU A 11 4.15 16.50 -6.33
N ASP A 12 3.29 17.35 -6.90
CA ASP A 12 3.06 18.68 -6.35
C ASP A 12 2.27 18.59 -5.03
N HIS A 13 2.09 19.75 -4.38
CA HIS A 13 1.39 19.80 -3.09
C HIS A 13 -0.03 19.21 -3.17
N ALA A 14 -0.77 19.47 -4.25
CA ALA A 14 -2.14 18.97 -4.40
C ALA A 14 -2.17 17.44 -4.57
N ALA A 15 -1.25 16.90 -5.38
CA ALA A 15 -1.08 15.46 -5.56
C ALA A 15 -0.71 14.77 -4.24
N ILE A 16 0.21 15.35 -3.46
CA ILE A 16 0.60 14.80 -2.15
C ILE A 16 -0.59 14.77 -1.19
N GLU A 17 -1.38 15.84 -1.12
CA GLU A 17 -2.56 15.87 -0.25
C GLU A 17 -3.60 14.82 -0.67
N ILE A 18 -3.78 14.58 -1.98
CA ILE A 18 -4.65 13.49 -2.46
C ILE A 18 -4.09 12.12 -2.06
N LEU A 19 -2.79 11.87 -2.28
CA LEU A 19 -2.14 10.59 -1.95
C LEU A 19 -2.29 10.24 -0.46
N LYS A 20 -2.21 11.25 0.42
CA LYS A 20 -2.40 11.09 1.87
C LYS A 20 -3.82 10.64 2.26
N THR A 21 -4.81 10.77 1.36
CA THR A 21 -6.16 10.26 1.60
C THR A 21 -6.33 8.78 1.26
N TYR A 22 -5.39 8.19 0.51
CA TYR A 22 -5.49 6.81 0.09
C TYR A 22 -4.92 5.86 1.15
N PRO A 23 -5.58 4.70 1.37
CA PRO A 23 -4.96 3.62 2.13
C PRO A 23 -3.76 3.09 1.35
N ALA A 24 -2.71 2.72 2.07
CA ALA A 24 -1.47 2.22 1.51
C ALA A 24 -1.09 0.87 2.12
N LEU A 25 -0.44 0.03 1.33
CA LEU A 25 0.31 -1.12 1.83
C LEU A 25 1.79 -0.74 1.90
N ILE A 26 2.39 -0.87 3.08
CA ILE A 26 3.82 -0.64 3.31
C ILE A 26 4.48 -1.97 3.65
N MET A 27 5.46 -2.39 2.85
CA MET A 27 6.11 -3.69 3.02
C MET A 27 7.52 -3.70 2.44
N ASN A 28 8.30 -4.73 2.80
CA ASN A 28 9.62 -4.96 2.22
C ASN A 28 9.52 -5.73 0.90
N GLU A 29 10.62 -5.78 0.15
CA GLU A 29 10.73 -6.74 -0.96
C GLU A 29 10.54 -8.16 -0.45
N ASN A 30 9.84 -9.00 -1.21
CA ASN A 30 9.74 -10.43 -0.93
C ASN A 30 11.14 -11.05 -0.73
N GLU A 31 11.30 -11.87 0.32
CA GLU A 31 12.57 -12.56 0.62
C GLU A 31 13.00 -13.47 -0.54
N SER A 32 12.02 -14.06 -1.23
CA SER A 32 12.28 -14.90 -2.40
C SER A 32 11.31 -14.57 -3.54
N TYR A 33 11.66 -15.04 -4.72
CA TYR A 33 10.95 -14.83 -5.98
C TYR A 33 9.46 -15.24 -5.88
N GLY A 34 8.58 -14.23 -5.80
CA GLY A 34 7.13 -14.39 -5.55
C GLY A 34 6.71 -14.91 -4.16
N ARG A 35 7.63 -14.96 -3.19
CA ARG A 35 7.42 -15.58 -1.87
C ARG A 35 7.95 -14.68 -0.76
N ALA A 36 7.07 -14.32 0.16
CA ALA A 36 7.46 -13.69 1.41
C ALA A 36 7.73 -14.78 2.48
N SER A 37 8.64 -14.51 3.40
CA SER A 37 8.88 -15.38 4.55
C SER A 37 7.76 -15.28 5.57
N GLU A 38 7.72 -16.20 6.55
CA GLU A 38 6.74 -16.16 7.64
C GLU A 38 6.93 -14.95 8.57
N GLU A 39 8.11 -14.34 8.55
CA GLU A 39 8.46 -13.15 9.34
C GLU A 39 8.19 -11.84 8.57
N GLN A 40 7.81 -11.91 7.30
CA GLN A 40 7.51 -10.74 6.49
C GLN A 40 6.04 -10.33 6.61
N PHE A 41 5.85 -9.07 7.00
CA PHE A 41 4.54 -8.47 7.14
C PHE A 41 4.44 -7.17 6.34
N ALA A 42 3.28 -6.98 5.75
CA ALA A 42 2.84 -5.71 5.20
C ALA A 42 1.99 -4.97 6.24
N TYR A 43 2.04 -3.65 6.21
CA TYR A 43 1.20 -2.77 7.01
C TYR A 43 0.16 -2.11 6.13
N LEU A 44 -1.12 -2.29 6.46
CA LEU A 44 -2.16 -1.38 6.00
C LEU A 44 -2.03 -0.09 6.80
N ALA A 45 -1.85 1.03 6.11
CA ALA A 45 -1.53 2.31 6.72
C ALA A 45 -2.18 3.49 5.96
N VAL A 46 -2.13 4.66 6.57
CA VAL A 46 -2.32 5.94 5.87
C VAL A 46 -0.99 6.66 5.77
N VAL A 47 -0.71 7.26 4.62
CA VAL A 47 0.46 8.13 4.44
C VAL A 47 0.19 9.46 5.13
N THR A 48 1.06 9.86 6.05
CA THR A 48 0.93 11.12 6.80
C THR A 48 1.80 12.23 6.22
N ASN A 49 2.88 11.86 5.54
CA ASN A 49 3.81 12.83 4.96
C ASN A 49 4.57 12.23 3.77
N ILE A 50 4.79 13.04 2.73
CA ILE A 50 5.66 12.73 1.60
C ILE A 50 6.59 13.91 1.40
N ARG A 51 7.90 13.67 1.44
CA ARG A 51 8.90 14.71 1.23
C ARG A 51 10.09 14.22 0.43
N ASN A 52 10.72 15.13 -0.30
CA ASN A 52 11.99 14.87 -0.94
C ASN A 52 13.09 14.77 0.12
N GLY A 53 13.76 13.63 0.19
CA GLY A 53 14.97 13.42 0.95
C GLY A 53 16.21 13.47 0.06
N VAL A 54 17.40 13.47 0.69
CA VAL A 54 18.70 13.52 -0.01
C VAL A 54 18.91 12.34 -0.97
N ARG A 55 18.30 11.17 -0.70
CA ARG A 55 18.47 9.93 -1.47
C ARG A 55 17.19 9.45 -2.15
N GLY A 56 16.18 10.33 -2.27
CA GLY A 56 14.87 9.99 -2.81
C GLY A 56 13.73 10.35 -1.86
N LEU A 57 12.52 9.88 -2.18
CA LEU A 57 11.32 10.17 -1.40
C LEU A 57 11.41 9.55 0.00
N ARG A 58 10.97 10.32 1.00
CA ARG A 58 10.71 9.84 2.35
C ARG A 58 9.21 9.87 2.58
N ILE A 59 8.68 8.74 3.02
CA ILE A 59 7.26 8.55 3.34
C ILE A 59 7.16 8.30 4.84
N GLU A 60 6.31 9.08 5.51
CA GLU A 60 5.88 8.84 6.88
C GLU A 60 4.46 8.29 6.84
N TYR A 61 4.14 7.35 7.72
CA TYR A 61 2.86 6.66 7.71
C TYR A 61 2.42 6.28 9.12
N ALA A 62 1.11 6.09 9.28
CA ALA A 62 0.51 5.56 10.50
C ALA A 62 -0.13 4.19 10.18
N PRO A 63 0.39 3.08 10.75
CA PRO A 63 -0.15 1.75 10.50
C PRO A 63 -1.44 1.49 11.28
N PHE A 64 -2.35 0.73 10.68
CA PHE A 64 -3.62 0.32 11.27
C PHE A 64 -3.66 -1.19 11.56
N SER A 65 -3.19 -1.99 10.61
CA SER A 65 -3.25 -3.45 10.67
C SER A 65 -1.99 -4.06 10.05
N GLN A 66 -1.55 -5.17 10.64
CA GLN A 66 -0.44 -5.97 10.15
C GLN A 66 -0.99 -7.19 9.42
N ILE A 67 -0.46 -7.46 8.22
CA ILE A 67 -0.93 -8.51 7.32
C ILE A 67 0.28 -9.36 6.94
N PRO A 68 0.24 -10.71 7.07
CA PRO A 68 1.30 -11.56 6.55
C PRO A 68 1.51 -11.26 5.06
N GLN A 69 2.72 -10.88 4.65
CA GLN A 69 2.98 -10.38 3.29
C GLN A 69 2.70 -11.44 2.22
N GLN A 70 2.79 -12.73 2.58
CA GLN A 70 2.41 -13.82 1.68
C GLN A 70 0.92 -13.77 1.29
N ARG A 71 0.03 -13.27 2.16
CA ARG A 71 -1.39 -13.06 1.83
C ARG A 71 -1.58 -11.99 0.77
N ILE A 72 -0.69 -11.00 0.69
CA ILE A 72 -0.70 -9.99 -0.39
C ILE A 72 -0.22 -10.62 -1.70
N ASN A 73 0.81 -11.47 -1.66
CA ASN A 73 1.26 -12.23 -2.85
C ASN A 73 0.19 -13.17 -3.41
N GLU A 74 -0.77 -13.60 -2.60
CA GLU A 74 -1.90 -14.44 -3.04
C GLU A 74 -2.98 -13.65 -3.80
N LEU A 75 -2.95 -12.31 -3.74
CA LEU A 75 -3.97 -11.40 -4.27
C LEU A 75 -3.44 -10.56 -5.46
N LEU A 76 -2.62 -11.14 -6.33
CA LEU A 76 -1.98 -10.36 -7.40
C LEU A 76 -3.00 -9.71 -8.34
N GLU A 77 -4.02 -10.46 -8.75
CA GLU A 77 -5.03 -9.97 -9.70
C GLU A 77 -5.96 -8.96 -9.02
N GLU A 78 -6.45 -9.29 -7.82
CA GLU A 78 -7.36 -8.47 -7.04
C GLU A 78 -6.73 -7.12 -6.67
N LEU A 79 -5.44 -7.10 -6.35
CA LEU A 79 -4.71 -5.87 -6.00
C LEU A 79 -4.03 -5.18 -7.18
N ASP A 80 -4.28 -5.63 -8.42
CA ASP A 80 -3.69 -5.07 -9.63
C ASP A 80 -2.15 -5.01 -9.56
N LEU A 81 -1.55 -6.07 -9.02
CA LEU A 81 -0.10 -6.27 -8.91
C LEU A 81 0.44 -6.92 -10.18
N LEU A 82 1.47 -6.32 -10.76
CA LEU A 82 2.06 -6.82 -12.00
C LEU A 82 2.95 -8.04 -11.77
N GLY A 83 2.96 -8.96 -12.73
CA GLY A 83 3.86 -10.10 -12.78
C GLY A 83 3.16 -11.44 -12.57
N SER A 84 3.80 -12.33 -11.80
CA SER A 84 3.40 -13.72 -11.66
C SER A 84 3.69 -14.27 -10.25
N LYS A 85 3.25 -15.50 -9.97
CA LYS A 85 3.50 -16.18 -8.69
C LYS A 85 4.99 -16.45 -8.40
N THR A 86 5.86 -16.36 -9.39
CA THR A 86 7.31 -16.58 -9.24
C THR A 86 8.10 -15.29 -9.30
N PHE A 87 7.58 -14.21 -9.88
CA PHE A 87 8.22 -12.91 -9.87
C PHE A 87 7.14 -11.87 -10.08
N ASN A 88 6.92 -11.01 -9.09
CA ASN A 88 5.93 -9.95 -9.15
C ASN A 88 6.50 -8.62 -8.67
N GLU A 89 5.66 -7.60 -8.75
CA GLU A 89 5.94 -6.24 -8.35
C GLU A 89 6.49 -6.13 -6.91
N LEU A 90 6.12 -7.03 -5.99
CA LEU A 90 6.61 -7.06 -4.61
C LEU A 90 8.05 -7.59 -4.47
N ASN A 91 8.69 -8.03 -5.56
CA ASN A 91 10.11 -8.42 -5.57
C ASN A 91 11.07 -7.24 -5.78
N ARG A 92 10.58 -6.00 -5.91
CA ARG A 92 11.42 -4.80 -6.05
C ARG A 92 10.82 -3.63 -5.28
N THR A 93 11.68 -2.79 -4.71
CA THR A 93 11.29 -1.55 -4.05
C THR A 93 10.79 -0.56 -5.09
N HIS A 94 9.50 -0.23 -5.00
CA HIS A 94 8.85 0.79 -5.80
C HIS A 94 7.62 1.31 -5.03
N TRP A 95 6.94 2.30 -5.60
CA TRP A 95 5.65 2.77 -5.13
C TRP A 95 4.73 2.90 -6.35
N ALA A 96 3.45 2.62 -6.16
CA ALA A 96 2.46 2.70 -7.22
C ALA A 96 1.09 3.05 -6.64
N VAL A 97 0.27 3.73 -7.44
CA VAL A 97 -1.16 3.92 -7.17
C VAL A 97 -1.91 2.89 -7.99
N LYS A 98 -2.71 2.06 -7.32
CA LYS A 98 -3.46 0.96 -7.94
C LYS A 98 -4.86 1.38 -8.34
N ASN A 99 -5.37 0.80 -9.42
CA ASN A 99 -6.71 1.10 -9.92
C ASN A 99 -7.78 0.18 -9.31
N VAL A 100 -7.62 -0.15 -8.02
CA VAL A 100 -8.50 -1.03 -7.25
C VAL A 100 -8.81 -0.40 -5.89
N ASN A 101 -9.94 -0.76 -5.30
CA ASN A 101 -10.26 -0.33 -3.94
C ASN A 101 -9.60 -1.28 -2.94
N LEU A 102 -8.42 -0.90 -2.44
CA LEU A 102 -7.62 -1.71 -1.52
C LEU A 102 -8.42 -2.26 -0.33
N ILE A 103 -9.28 -1.45 0.30
CA ILE A 103 -10.06 -1.88 1.46
C ILE A 103 -11.09 -2.94 1.06
N HIS A 104 -11.74 -2.78 -0.09
CA HIS A 104 -12.70 -3.74 -0.60
C HIS A 104 -12.04 -5.09 -0.88
N GLU A 105 -10.91 -5.10 -1.59
CA GLU A 105 -10.22 -6.34 -1.97
C GLU A 105 -9.68 -7.10 -0.76
N LEU A 106 -9.08 -6.40 0.21
CA LEU A 106 -8.63 -7.03 1.46
C LEU A 106 -9.80 -7.61 2.26
N THR A 107 -10.93 -6.88 2.31
CA THR A 107 -12.14 -7.36 2.99
C THR A 107 -12.72 -8.59 2.33
N ASN A 108 -12.82 -8.61 0.99
CA ASN A 108 -13.27 -9.77 0.21
C ASN A 108 -12.37 -10.99 0.42
N ALA A 109 -11.06 -10.77 0.55
CA ALA A 109 -10.08 -11.80 0.87
C ALA A 109 -10.09 -12.26 2.34
N LYS A 110 -11.03 -11.75 3.15
CA LYS A 110 -11.16 -12.01 4.60
C LYS A 110 -9.89 -11.64 5.39
N ILE A 111 -9.17 -10.62 4.93
CA ILE A 111 -8.03 -10.03 5.64
C ILE A 111 -8.57 -8.93 6.57
N GLY A 112 -8.20 -8.99 7.84
CA GLY A 112 -8.68 -8.06 8.87
C GLY A 112 -8.26 -6.62 8.61
N VAL A 113 -9.22 -5.79 8.21
CA VAL A 113 -9.06 -4.34 8.04
C VAL A 113 -9.56 -3.65 9.33
N PHE A 114 -8.75 -3.61 10.38
CA PHE A 114 -9.10 -2.86 11.58
C PHE A 114 -8.79 -1.38 11.38
N MET A 115 -9.79 -0.60 10.99
CA MET A 115 -9.73 0.86 11.13
C MET A 115 -10.06 1.18 12.58
N THR A 116 -9.07 1.57 13.38
CA THR A 116 -9.37 2.21 14.66
C THR A 116 -9.99 3.56 14.34
N THR A 117 -11.31 3.66 14.51
CA THR A 117 -11.97 4.97 14.62
C THR A 117 -11.24 5.75 15.70
N PRO A 118 -10.81 7.01 15.48
CA PRO A 118 -10.28 7.83 16.56
C PRO A 118 -11.33 7.86 17.67
N ALA A 119 -10.95 7.44 18.87
CA ALA A 119 -11.85 7.45 20.00
C ALA A 119 -12.33 8.90 20.25
N GLY A 120 -13.64 9.12 20.13
CA GLY A 120 -14.33 10.21 20.82
C GLY A 120 -14.17 11.61 20.22
N GLY A 121 -14.64 11.82 18.99
CA GLY A 121 -15.37 13.05 18.70
C GLY A 121 -16.83 12.84 19.10
N GLN A 122 -17.22 13.29 20.29
CA GLN A 122 -18.64 13.52 20.62
C GLN A 122 -18.99 14.98 20.36
N PRO A 123 -20.25 15.28 19.97
CA PRO A 123 -20.69 16.62 19.58
C PRO A 123 -20.62 17.64 20.72
#